data_AF-A0A848Q5I2-F1
#
_entry.id   AF-A0A848Q5I2-F1
#
_cell.length_a   1.000
_cell.length_b   1.000
_cell.length_c   1.000
_cell.angle_alpha   90.00
_cell.angle_beta   90.00
_cell.angle_gamma   90.00
#
_symmetry.space_group_name_H-M   'P 1'
#
loop_
_entity.id
_entity.type
_entity.pdbx_description
1 polymer ?
#
loop_
_entity_poly.entity_id
_entity_poly.type
_entity_poly.pdbx_seq_one_letter_code
_entity_poly.pdbx_strand_id
1 'polypeptide(L)'
;RTSNRHDLAVSPSGITTLDILKDNGYMVSSIGKINDIFNTMGVVKAQKTVSNRDGMNKTIQEAKAHDFAGLCYVNLVEFDSEYGHRRNAAGYAKALEEFDVQLGELLKVVRDDDLVMVTADHGNDPTHHGTDHTREKVPLLIYSKAIKQGRYLDERSSFAVIGATVLENFGLKKTPNQIGEPIMEIFE
;
A
#
# COMPACT_ATOMS: atom_id res chain seq x y z
N ARG A 1 1.87 -3.89 29.61
CA ARG A 1 1.63 -5.03 28.68
C ARG A 1 2.97 -5.73 28.44
N THR A 2 3.02 -7.06 28.25
CA THR A 2 4.25 -7.83 27.96
C THR A 2 4.40 -8.10 26.45
N SER A 3 5.51 -8.69 26.01
CA SER A 3 5.77 -9.06 24.61
C SER A 3 5.02 -10.32 24.12
N ASN A 4 4.31 -11.03 25.02
CA ASN A 4 3.67 -12.32 24.71
C ASN A 4 2.29 -12.18 24.03
N ARG A 5 2.04 -11.06 23.36
CA ARG A 5 0.78 -10.84 22.64
C ARG A 5 0.74 -11.72 21.39
N HIS A 6 -0.35 -12.47 21.24
CA HIS A 6 -0.66 -13.23 20.04
C HIS A 6 -2.05 -12.82 19.55
N ASP A 7 -2.15 -12.36 18.32
CA ASP A 7 -3.41 -11.93 17.71
C ASP A 7 -3.92 -13.07 16.80
N LEU A 8 -5.19 -13.43 16.92
CA LEU A 8 -5.85 -14.42 16.07
C LEU A 8 -6.63 -13.69 14.98
N ALA A 9 -6.00 -13.49 13.82
CA ALA A 9 -6.60 -12.81 12.68
C ALA A 9 -7.38 -13.79 11.77
N VAL A 10 -8.39 -13.27 11.08
CA VAL A 10 -9.11 -14.02 10.04
C VAL A 10 -8.32 -13.89 8.74
N SER A 11 -8.02 -15.00 8.08
CA SER A 11 -7.38 -14.98 6.76
C SER A 11 -8.32 -14.38 5.70
N PRO A 12 -7.78 -13.77 4.63
CA PRO A 12 -8.57 -13.42 3.46
C PRO A 12 -9.46 -14.59 3.01
N SER A 13 -10.70 -14.28 2.61
CA SER A 13 -11.71 -15.30 2.25
C SER A 13 -11.43 -16.05 0.95
N GLY A 14 -10.38 -15.66 0.23
CA GLY A 14 -9.92 -16.30 -1.00
C GLY A 14 -8.50 -15.88 -1.36
N ILE A 15 -8.01 -16.45 -2.47
CA ILE A 15 -6.67 -16.17 -3.01
C ILE A 15 -6.56 -14.68 -3.35
N THR A 16 -5.49 -14.03 -2.87
CA THR A 16 -5.20 -12.62 -3.12
C THR A 16 -4.16 -12.45 -4.23
N THR A 17 -3.97 -11.20 -4.71
CA THR A 17 -2.85 -10.86 -5.58
C THR A 17 -1.50 -11.23 -4.95
N LEU A 18 -1.37 -11.13 -3.61
CA LEU A 18 -0.13 -11.47 -2.90
C LEU A 18 0.20 -12.95 -3.04
N ASP A 19 -0.80 -13.83 -2.88
CA ASP A 19 -0.63 -15.27 -3.04
C ASP A 19 -0.19 -15.61 -4.47
N ILE A 20 -0.84 -15.02 -5.47
CA ILE A 20 -0.51 -15.27 -6.88
C ILE A 20 0.92 -14.82 -7.20
N LEU A 21 1.36 -13.66 -6.71
CA LEU A 21 2.74 -13.21 -6.91
C LEU A 21 3.75 -14.17 -6.29
N LYS A 22 3.54 -14.54 -5.02
CA LYS A 22 4.41 -15.45 -4.28
C LYS A 22 4.49 -16.82 -4.95
N ASP A 23 3.36 -17.39 -5.35
CA ASP A 23 3.30 -18.71 -5.97
C ASP A 23 3.99 -18.74 -7.35
N ASN A 24 4.14 -17.59 -7.99
CA ASN A 24 4.91 -17.42 -9.23
C ASN A 24 6.36 -16.95 -9.01
N GLY A 25 6.86 -17.04 -7.77
CA GLY A 25 8.27 -16.78 -7.44
C GLY A 25 8.64 -15.31 -7.30
N TYR A 26 7.68 -14.40 -7.30
CA TYR A 26 7.94 -12.98 -7.07
C TYR A 26 8.04 -12.66 -5.57
N MET A 27 8.88 -11.67 -5.24
CA MET A 27 8.97 -11.16 -3.88
C MET A 27 7.67 -10.45 -3.49
N VAL A 28 7.17 -10.72 -2.28
CA VAL A 28 6.14 -9.91 -1.63
C VAL A 28 6.69 -9.47 -0.28
N SER A 29 7.26 -8.26 -0.27
CA SER A 29 7.81 -7.62 0.92
C SER A 29 6.73 -6.76 1.57
N SER A 30 6.37 -7.08 2.80
CA SER A 30 5.38 -6.35 3.58
C SER A 30 6.04 -5.47 4.63
N ILE A 31 5.63 -4.20 4.71
CA ILE A 31 6.11 -3.24 5.68
C ILE A 31 4.93 -2.73 6.51
N GLY A 32 5.10 -2.75 7.84
CA GLY A 32 4.10 -2.32 8.79
C GLY A 32 3.03 -3.39 9.01
N LYS A 33 1.75 -2.99 8.92
CA LYS A 33 0.61 -3.86 9.27
C LYS A 33 0.16 -4.83 8.19
N ILE A 34 0.71 -4.74 6.97
CA ILE A 34 0.29 -5.59 5.85
C ILE A 34 0.35 -7.08 6.19
N ASN A 35 1.43 -7.56 6.81
CA ASN A 35 1.54 -8.97 7.20
C ASN A 35 0.42 -9.42 8.17
N ASP A 36 0.05 -8.56 9.12
CA ASP A 36 -1.00 -8.85 10.09
C ASP A 36 -2.39 -8.80 9.42
N ILE A 37 -2.63 -7.80 8.57
CA ILE A 37 -3.90 -7.60 7.83
C ILE A 37 -4.22 -8.81 6.94
N PHE A 38 -3.21 -9.35 6.26
CA PHE A 38 -3.37 -10.50 5.37
C PHE A 38 -3.16 -11.84 6.07
N ASN A 39 -2.99 -11.84 7.40
CA ASN A 39 -2.68 -13.04 8.19
C ASN A 39 -1.54 -13.87 7.59
N THR A 40 -0.46 -13.20 7.17
CA THR A 40 0.74 -13.76 6.50
C THR A 40 0.53 -14.35 5.10
N MET A 41 -0.71 -14.39 4.59
CA MET A 41 -1.04 -14.96 3.28
C MET A 41 -0.35 -14.17 2.16
N GLY A 42 0.27 -14.88 1.21
CA GLY A 42 1.02 -14.29 0.12
C GLY A 42 2.30 -13.52 0.48
N VAL A 43 2.64 -13.37 1.77
CA VAL A 43 3.84 -12.63 2.18
C VAL A 43 5.09 -13.53 2.09
N VAL A 44 6.18 -12.96 1.58
CA VAL A 44 7.52 -13.60 1.51
C VAL A 44 8.46 -13.02 2.56
N LYS A 45 8.48 -11.69 2.69
CA LYS A 45 9.30 -10.94 3.66
C LYS A 45 8.41 -10.01 4.48
N ALA A 46 8.62 -9.93 5.78
CA ALA A 46 7.82 -9.08 6.66
C ALA A 46 8.70 -8.19 7.54
N GLN A 47 8.39 -6.91 7.59
CA GLN A 47 9.11 -5.91 8.38
C GLN A 47 8.13 -5.10 9.22
N LYS A 48 8.20 -5.26 10.54
CA LYS A 48 7.37 -4.48 11.48
C LYS A 48 7.84 -3.03 11.51
N THR A 49 6.93 -2.10 11.77
CA THR A 49 7.24 -0.67 11.92
C THR A 49 6.83 -0.17 13.30
N VAL A 50 7.47 0.90 13.76
CA VAL A 50 7.11 1.60 15.00
C VAL A 50 6.45 2.96 14.77
N SER A 51 6.53 3.50 13.55
CA SER A 51 5.91 4.75 13.11
C SER A 51 5.81 4.81 11.58
N ASN A 52 5.09 5.79 11.05
CA ASN A 52 5.04 6.10 9.62
C ASN A 52 6.43 6.46 9.09
N ARG A 53 7.21 7.22 9.88
CA ARG A 53 8.58 7.59 9.53
C ARG A 53 9.48 6.38 9.35
N ASP A 54 9.40 5.42 10.27
CA ASP A 54 10.12 4.15 10.20
C ASP A 54 9.64 3.29 9.01
N GLY A 55 8.34 3.28 8.73
CA GLY A 55 7.77 2.64 7.54
C GLY A 55 8.39 3.18 6.26
N MET A 56 8.36 4.50 6.07
CA MET A 56 8.96 5.14 4.90
C MET A 56 10.47 4.94 4.81
N ASN A 57 11.19 4.97 5.93
CA ASN A 57 12.63 4.68 5.93
C ASN A 57 12.92 3.26 5.42
N LYS A 58 12.13 2.26 5.82
CA LYS A 58 12.27 0.88 5.34
C LYS A 58 11.89 0.76 3.86
N THR A 59 10.85 1.44 3.41
CA THR A 59 10.48 1.50 2.00
C THR A 59 11.61 2.08 1.15
N ILE A 60 12.21 3.19 1.59
CA ILE A 60 13.36 3.82 0.92
C ILE A 60 14.57 2.87 0.90
N GLN A 61 14.80 2.12 1.97
CA GLN A 61 15.89 1.13 2.03
C GLN A 61 15.66 -0.04 1.05
N GLU A 62 14.44 -0.58 0.98
CA GLU A 62 14.09 -1.62 -0.01
C GLU A 62 14.26 -1.10 -1.42
N ALA A 63 13.77 0.11 -1.71
CA ALA A 63 13.94 0.74 -3.00
C ALA A 63 15.43 0.89 -3.34
N LYS A 64 16.30 1.30 -2.41
CA LYS A 64 17.75 1.41 -2.64
C LYS A 64 18.48 0.08 -2.81
N ALA A 65 17.99 -0.99 -2.20
CA ALA A 65 18.63 -2.31 -2.26
C ALA A 65 18.55 -2.89 -3.68
N HIS A 66 17.40 -2.69 -4.34
CA HIS A 66 17.13 -3.13 -5.70
C HIS A 66 17.48 -4.60 -5.98
N ASP A 67 17.25 -5.45 -4.99
CA ASP A 67 17.67 -6.86 -4.97
C ASP A 67 16.48 -7.82 -5.13
N PHE A 68 15.33 -7.32 -5.57
CA PHE A 68 14.14 -8.14 -5.82
C PHE A 68 13.35 -7.70 -7.07
N ALA A 69 12.60 -8.66 -7.61
CA ALA A 69 11.51 -8.41 -8.54
C ALA A 69 10.20 -8.84 -7.86
N GLY A 70 9.22 -7.93 -7.78
CA GLY A 70 7.97 -8.20 -7.09
C GLY A 70 7.33 -6.95 -6.49
N LEU A 71 6.67 -7.10 -5.35
CA LEU A 71 5.88 -6.06 -4.69
C LEU A 71 6.45 -5.71 -3.31
N CYS A 72 6.72 -4.43 -3.08
CA CYS A 72 6.91 -3.87 -1.74
C CYS A 72 5.60 -3.19 -1.30
N TYR A 73 4.88 -3.79 -0.35
CA TYR A 73 3.57 -3.33 0.10
C TYR A 73 3.65 -2.76 1.53
N VAL A 74 3.34 -1.47 1.65
CA VAL A 74 3.58 -0.67 2.85
C VAL A 74 2.25 -0.16 3.41
N ASN A 75 2.06 -0.26 4.73
CA ASN A 75 0.98 0.42 5.44
C ASN A 75 1.54 1.42 6.47
N LEU A 76 1.09 2.67 6.36
CA LEU A 76 1.45 3.79 7.24
C LEU A 76 0.28 4.09 8.19
N VAL A 77 0.21 3.34 9.29
CA VAL A 77 -0.99 3.24 10.13
C VAL A 77 -1.28 4.48 11.01
N GLU A 78 -0.31 5.35 11.28
CA GLU A 78 -0.50 6.41 12.29
C GLU A 78 -1.56 7.44 11.88
N PHE A 79 -1.80 7.61 10.56
CA PHE A 79 -2.91 8.41 10.04
C PHE A 79 -4.25 7.99 10.65
N ASP A 80 -4.48 6.69 10.75
CA ASP A 80 -5.69 6.11 11.31
C ASP A 80 -5.63 6.03 12.85
N SER A 81 -4.57 5.40 13.38
CA SER A 81 -4.50 5.00 14.80
C SER A 81 -4.20 6.16 15.76
N GLU A 82 -3.38 7.12 15.33
CA GLU A 82 -2.93 8.23 16.18
C GLU A 82 -3.71 9.52 15.92
N TYR A 83 -4.24 9.71 14.71
CA TYR A 83 -4.85 10.99 14.31
C TYR A 83 -6.33 10.90 13.96
N GLY A 84 -6.73 9.99 13.06
CA GLY A 84 -8.11 9.82 12.59
C GLY A 84 -9.08 9.46 13.72
N HIS A 85 -8.87 8.30 14.37
CA HIS A 85 -9.72 7.84 15.47
C HIS A 85 -9.72 8.79 16.69
N ARG A 86 -8.67 9.61 16.84
CA ARG A 86 -8.54 10.60 17.92
C ARG A 86 -9.08 11.99 17.54
N ARG A 87 -9.61 12.16 16.34
CA ARG A 87 -10.13 13.43 15.81
C ARG A 87 -9.13 14.58 15.96
N ASN A 88 -7.86 14.29 15.68
CA ASN A 88 -6.78 15.26 15.80
C ASN A 88 -6.36 15.78 14.42
N ALA A 89 -7.09 16.78 13.92
CA ALA A 89 -6.85 17.35 12.60
C ALA A 89 -5.45 17.96 12.44
N ALA A 90 -4.95 18.66 13.46
CA ALA A 90 -3.62 19.27 13.42
C ALA A 90 -2.49 18.23 13.35
N GLY A 91 -2.62 17.14 14.13
CA GLY A 91 -1.69 16.01 14.06
C GLY A 91 -1.74 15.27 12.72
N TYR A 92 -2.95 15.06 12.18
CA TYR A 92 -3.13 14.43 10.88
C TYR A 92 -2.46 15.25 9.78
N ALA A 93 -2.70 16.56 9.74
CA ALA A 93 -2.08 17.47 8.76
C ALA A 93 -0.55 17.42 8.83
N LYS A 94 0.02 17.50 10.02
CA LYS A 94 1.47 17.40 10.22
C LYS A 94 2.04 16.06 9.74
N ALA A 95 1.35 14.95 10.03
CA ALA A 95 1.78 13.63 9.57
C ALA A 95 1.75 13.52 8.04
N LEU A 96 0.81 14.19 7.36
CA LEU A 96 0.75 14.25 5.89
C LEU A 96 1.93 15.03 5.32
N GLU A 97 2.30 16.17 5.92
CA GLU A 97 3.48 16.95 5.53
C GLU A 97 4.78 16.15 5.73
N GLU A 98 4.90 15.41 6.83
CA GLU A 98 6.06 14.54 7.08
C GLU A 98 6.16 13.39 6.06
N PHE A 99 5.03 12.79 5.69
CA PHE A 99 4.98 11.79 4.62
C PHE A 99 5.36 12.36 3.26
N ASP A 100 4.87 13.56 2.91
CA ASP A 100 5.17 14.22 1.64
C ASP A 100 6.69 14.42 1.44
N VAL A 101 7.39 14.87 2.48
CA VAL A 101 8.85 15.00 2.46
C VAL A 101 9.53 13.65 2.18
N GLN A 102 9.12 12.58 2.88
CA GLN A 102 9.73 11.25 2.68
C GLN A 102 9.35 10.60 1.36
N LEU A 103 8.16 10.89 0.82
CA LEU A 103 7.78 10.48 -0.53
C LEU A 103 8.75 11.12 -1.54
N GLY A 104 9.05 12.41 -1.39
CA GLY A 104 10.07 13.09 -2.20
C GLY A 104 11.47 12.48 -2.10
N GLU A 105 11.82 11.86 -0.97
CA GLU A 105 13.07 11.09 -0.81
C GLU A 105 13.02 9.73 -1.53
N LEU A 106 11.88 9.01 -1.43
CA LEU A 106 11.66 7.75 -2.12
C LEU A 106 11.75 7.92 -3.65
N LEU A 107 11.09 8.94 -4.20
CA LEU A 107 11.05 9.16 -5.65
C LEU A 107 12.43 9.44 -6.27
N LYS A 108 13.43 9.86 -5.48
CA LYS A 108 14.80 10.06 -5.95
C LYS A 108 15.54 8.74 -6.18
N VAL A 109 15.14 7.66 -5.50
CA VAL A 109 15.88 6.40 -5.45
C VAL A 109 15.23 5.27 -6.25
N VAL A 110 13.99 5.44 -6.70
CA VAL A 110 13.35 4.48 -7.62
C VAL A 110 14.04 4.46 -8.99
N ARG A 111 14.01 3.31 -9.68
CA ARG A 111 14.57 3.10 -11.03
C ARG A 111 13.57 3.46 -12.13
N ASP A 112 14.03 3.34 -13.36
CA ASP A 112 13.22 3.58 -14.56
C ASP A 112 12.12 2.53 -14.76
N ASP A 113 12.34 1.32 -14.25
CA ASP A 113 11.43 0.17 -14.29
C ASP A 113 10.58 0.00 -13.01
N ASP A 114 10.72 0.91 -12.03
CA ASP A 114 9.91 0.89 -10.81
C ASP A 114 8.58 1.64 -11.02
N LEU A 115 7.52 1.12 -10.39
CA LEU A 115 6.20 1.73 -10.31
C LEU A 115 5.84 2.01 -8.85
N VAL A 116 5.52 3.25 -8.53
CA VAL A 116 5.05 3.68 -7.21
C VAL A 116 3.55 3.95 -7.28
N MET A 117 2.78 3.31 -6.41
CA MET A 117 1.35 3.54 -6.25
C MET A 117 1.06 4.00 -4.82
N VAL A 118 0.38 5.14 -4.66
CA VAL A 118 -0.03 5.68 -3.36
C VAL A 118 -1.56 5.73 -3.32
N THR A 119 -2.15 5.10 -2.29
CA THR A 119 -3.60 5.03 -2.07
C THR A 119 -3.93 5.02 -0.59
N ALA A 120 -5.22 5.12 -0.26
CA ALA A 120 -5.78 4.76 1.03
C ALA A 120 -6.75 3.56 0.89
N ASP A 121 -7.23 3.03 2.01
CA ASP A 121 -8.18 1.93 2.11
C ASP A 121 -9.57 2.37 2.61
N HIS A 122 -9.67 3.53 3.25
CA HIS A 122 -10.92 4.18 3.63
C HIS A 122 -10.67 5.65 4.02
N GLY A 123 -11.73 6.36 4.42
CA GLY A 123 -11.62 7.66 5.09
C GLY A 123 -11.53 7.49 6.60
N ASN A 124 -10.97 8.49 7.27
CA ASN A 124 -11.10 8.67 8.72
C ASN A 124 -10.98 10.16 9.05
N ASP A 125 -12.00 10.93 8.67
CA ASP A 125 -12.03 12.39 8.79
C ASP A 125 -11.83 12.83 10.26
N PRO A 126 -10.72 13.53 10.58
CA PRO A 126 -10.40 13.91 11.96
C PRO A 126 -11.30 15.04 12.49
N THR A 127 -12.22 15.57 11.68
CA THR A 127 -13.23 16.56 12.07
C THR A 127 -14.63 15.98 12.19
N HIS A 128 -14.80 14.70 11.83
CA HIS A 128 -16.07 14.01 11.92
C HIS A 128 -16.47 13.76 13.39
N HIS A 129 -17.77 13.54 13.61
CA HIS A 129 -18.26 13.12 14.91
C HIS A 129 -17.94 11.65 15.21
N GLY A 130 -18.06 11.24 16.48
CA GLY A 130 -17.72 9.89 16.91
C GLY A 130 -16.22 9.57 16.73
N THR A 131 -15.88 8.29 16.70
CA THR A 131 -14.48 7.83 16.60
C THR A 131 -14.29 6.76 15.54
N ASP A 132 -15.27 6.49 14.68
CA ASP A 132 -15.19 5.44 13.67
C ASP A 132 -14.71 5.99 12.31
N HIS A 133 -14.38 5.10 11.39
CA HIS A 133 -14.01 5.42 10.00
C HIS A 133 -15.14 6.12 9.24
N THR A 134 -14.78 6.82 8.17
CA THR A 134 -15.70 7.49 7.25
C THR A 134 -15.69 6.83 5.88
N ARG A 135 -16.85 6.76 5.23
CA ARG A 135 -17.00 6.16 3.91
C ARG A 135 -16.67 7.19 2.82
N GLU A 136 -15.43 7.17 2.35
CA GLU A 136 -14.91 8.14 1.39
C GLU A 136 -14.32 7.47 0.14
N LYS A 137 -14.16 8.28 -0.92
CA LYS A 137 -13.27 7.92 -2.03
C LYS A 137 -11.83 7.98 -1.54
N VAL A 138 -10.96 7.16 -2.12
CA VAL A 138 -9.53 7.17 -1.81
C VAL A 138 -8.74 7.72 -3.00
N PRO A 139 -7.66 8.47 -2.78
CA PRO A 139 -6.80 8.91 -3.87
C PRO A 139 -6.07 7.71 -4.47
N LEU A 140 -5.73 7.78 -5.75
CA LEU A 140 -4.77 6.86 -6.38
C LEU A 140 -3.80 7.69 -7.19
N LEU A 141 -2.54 7.73 -6.74
CA LEU A 141 -1.44 8.36 -7.46
C LEU A 141 -0.52 7.26 -7.97
N ILE A 142 -0.16 7.33 -9.25
CA ILE A 142 0.72 6.37 -9.90
C ILE A 142 1.89 7.14 -10.51
N TYR A 143 3.11 6.71 -10.20
CA TYR A 143 4.32 7.34 -10.66
C TYR A 143 5.33 6.28 -11.12
N SER A 144 5.99 6.55 -12.24
CA SER A 144 7.20 5.86 -12.66
C SER A 144 8.06 6.84 -13.46
N LYS A 145 9.38 6.68 -13.43
CA LYS A 145 10.29 7.45 -14.29
C LYS A 145 10.10 7.13 -15.78
N ALA A 146 9.51 5.97 -16.10
CA ALA A 146 9.12 5.62 -17.47
C ALA A 146 7.96 6.48 -18.00
N ILE A 147 7.04 6.94 -17.13
CA ILE A 147 5.88 7.74 -17.51
C ILE A 147 6.34 9.18 -17.84
N LYS A 148 6.44 9.50 -19.13
CA LYS A 148 6.91 10.83 -19.60
C LYS A 148 5.82 11.89 -19.62
N GLN A 149 4.56 11.48 -19.74
CA GLN A 149 3.41 12.38 -19.75
C GLN A 149 2.35 11.85 -18.79
N GLY A 150 2.26 12.48 -17.61
CA GLY A 150 1.20 12.18 -16.66
C GLY A 150 -0.17 12.56 -17.23
N ARG A 151 -1.20 11.78 -16.88
CA ARG A 151 -2.59 12.07 -17.21
C ARG A 151 -3.51 11.80 -16.02
N TYR A 152 -4.68 12.43 -16.06
CA TYR A 152 -5.77 12.04 -15.19
C TYR A 152 -6.27 10.64 -15.58
N LEU A 153 -6.54 9.81 -14.58
CA LEU A 153 -7.18 8.52 -14.75
C LEU A 153 -8.62 8.63 -14.26
N ASP A 154 -9.56 8.15 -15.07
CA ASP A 154 -10.97 8.16 -14.69
C ASP A 154 -11.22 7.36 -13.40
N GLU A 155 -12.28 7.73 -12.69
CA GLU A 155 -12.66 7.06 -11.45
C GLU A 155 -12.88 5.56 -11.68
N ARG A 156 -12.44 4.75 -10.72
CA ARG A 156 -12.58 3.29 -10.75
C ARG A 156 -13.66 2.84 -9.76
N SER A 157 -14.39 1.80 -10.12
CA SER A 157 -15.51 1.28 -9.32
C SER A 157 -15.08 0.43 -8.13
N SER A 158 -13.80 0.04 -8.04
CA SER A 158 -13.27 -0.82 -6.99
C SER A 158 -11.78 -0.62 -6.76
N PHE A 159 -11.33 -0.76 -5.51
CA PHE A 159 -9.91 -0.75 -5.15
C PHE A 159 -9.14 -1.93 -5.74
N ALA A 160 -9.85 -3.00 -6.10
CA ALA A 160 -9.25 -4.18 -6.71
C ALA A 160 -8.56 -3.89 -8.06
N VAL A 161 -8.81 -2.72 -8.65
CA VAL A 161 -8.05 -2.21 -9.80
C VAL A 161 -6.54 -2.23 -9.54
N ILE A 162 -6.09 -1.96 -8.31
CA ILE A 162 -4.67 -1.96 -7.94
C ILE A 162 -4.11 -3.39 -8.04
N GLY A 163 -4.78 -4.36 -7.42
CA GLY A 163 -4.38 -5.76 -7.46
C GLY A 163 -4.39 -6.33 -8.89
N ALA A 164 -5.38 -5.97 -9.70
CA ALA A 164 -5.46 -6.36 -11.11
C ALA A 164 -4.32 -5.77 -11.94
N THR A 165 -4.01 -4.49 -11.73
CA THR A 165 -2.90 -3.79 -12.42
C THR A 165 -1.55 -4.38 -12.04
N VAL A 166 -1.35 -4.74 -10.77
CA VAL A 166 -0.14 -5.43 -10.32
C VAL A 166 0.01 -6.79 -11.02
N LEU A 167 -1.06 -7.59 -11.11
CA LEU A 167 -0.99 -8.88 -11.82
C LEU A 167 -0.68 -8.70 -13.31
N GLU A 168 -1.31 -7.74 -13.96
CA GLU A 168 -1.06 -7.41 -15.37
C GLU A 168 0.41 -7.05 -15.61
N ASN A 169 1.01 -6.22 -14.73
CA ASN A 169 2.42 -5.84 -14.80
C ASN A 169 3.37 -7.05 -14.78
N PHE A 170 3.02 -8.11 -14.06
CA PHE A 170 3.81 -9.35 -13.97
C PHE A 170 3.39 -10.43 -14.98
N GLY A 171 2.47 -10.12 -15.92
CA GLY A 171 1.94 -11.07 -16.89
C GLY A 171 1.12 -12.20 -16.27
N LEU A 172 0.57 -11.98 -15.07
CA LEU A 172 -0.22 -12.95 -14.31
C LEU A 172 -1.71 -12.64 -14.44
N LYS A 173 -2.55 -13.65 -14.18
CA LYS A 173 -4.01 -13.53 -14.30
C LYS A 173 -4.68 -13.63 -12.94
N LYS A 174 -5.74 -12.85 -12.77
CA LYS A 174 -6.68 -13.01 -11.66
C LYS A 174 -7.40 -14.35 -11.73
N THR A 175 -7.77 -14.89 -10.58
CA THR A 175 -8.69 -16.03 -10.48
C THR A 175 -10.12 -15.59 -10.82
N PRO A 176 -11.02 -16.52 -11.21
CA PRO A 176 -12.41 -16.18 -11.58
C PRO A 176 -13.21 -15.45 -10.48
N ASN A 177 -12.83 -15.62 -9.21
CA ASN A 177 -13.53 -15.03 -8.06
C ASN A 177 -12.98 -13.66 -7.66
N GLN A 178 -11.89 -13.20 -8.26
CA GLN A 178 -11.31 -11.88 -8.01
C GLN A 178 -11.96 -10.83 -8.93
N ILE A 179 -12.18 -9.64 -8.38
CA ILE A 179 -12.75 -8.48 -9.08
C ILE A 179 -11.65 -7.49 -9.49
N GLY A 180 -12.05 -6.41 -10.18
CA GLY A 180 -11.14 -5.37 -10.67
C GLY A 180 -10.62 -5.65 -12.07
N GLU A 181 -10.42 -4.58 -12.83
CA GLU A 181 -9.79 -4.60 -14.15
C GLU A 181 -8.50 -3.77 -14.09
N PRO A 182 -7.42 -4.16 -14.78
CA PRO A 182 -6.17 -3.41 -14.75
C PRO A 182 -6.33 -2.02 -15.36
N ILE A 183 -5.54 -1.07 -14.87
CA ILE A 183 -5.40 0.25 -15.47
C ILE A 183 -4.43 0.11 -16.63
N MET A 184 -4.94 -0.14 -17.84
CA MET A 184 -4.08 -0.37 -19.00
C MET A 184 -3.33 0.89 -19.43
N GLU A 185 -3.86 2.07 -19.10
CA GLU A 185 -3.32 3.37 -19.48
C GLU A 185 -1.92 3.65 -18.92
N ILE A 186 -1.45 2.89 -17.91
CA ILE A 186 -0.10 3.05 -17.36
C ILE A 186 0.97 2.24 -18.11
N PHE A 187 0.55 1.35 -19.01
CA PHE A 187 1.45 0.53 -19.84
C PHE A 187 1.61 1.07 -21.28
N GLU A 188 0.92 2.16 -21.61
CA GLU A 188 1.03 2.90 -22.87
C GLU A 188 2.29 3.78 -22.92
#